data_AF-A0A8J6UKH0-F1
#
_entry.id   AF-A0A8J6UKH0-F1
#
_cell.length_a   1.000
_cell.length_b   1.000
_cell.length_c   1.000
_cell.angle_alpha   90.00
_cell.angle_beta   90.00
_cell.angle_gamma   90.00
#
_symmetry.space_group_name_H-M   'P 1'
#
loop_
_entity.id
_entity.type
_entity.pdbx_description
1 polymer ?
#
loop_
_entity_poly.entity_id
_entity_poly.type
_entity_poly.pdbx_seq_one_letter_code
_entity_poly.pdbx_strand_id
1 'polypeptide(L)'
;MSTDTANATSEAAAPEASDPRALTLENVERTLDELRPYLMADGGNVEVVEIDGPIVKVRLQGACGSCPSSTMTLKMGIERKLREAIPEVSEVVQVL
;
A
#
# COMPACT_ATOMS: atom_id res chain seq x y z
N MET A 1 28.10 19.38 -38.20
CA MET A 1 26.98 18.99 -39.08
C MET A 1 26.53 17.61 -38.69
N SER A 2 25.22 17.38 -38.74
CA SER A 2 24.47 16.24 -38.19
C SER A 2 24.16 16.44 -36.70
N THR A 3 23.01 16.98 -36.24
CA THR A 3 21.59 16.65 -36.54
C THR A 3 21.42 15.13 -36.66
N ASP A 4 20.49 14.43 -36.03
CA ASP A 4 19.22 14.80 -35.41
C ASP A 4 18.70 13.50 -34.74
N THR A 5 17.51 13.56 -34.13
CA THR A 5 16.64 12.45 -33.72
C THR A 5 16.84 12.01 -32.27
N ALA A 6 16.19 12.61 -31.27
CA ALA A 6 14.73 12.74 -31.04
C ALA A 6 14.06 11.42 -30.63
N ASN A 7 13.85 11.31 -29.32
CA ASN A 7 12.63 10.92 -28.59
C ASN A 7 11.54 10.06 -29.26
N ALA A 8 11.16 8.97 -28.57
CA ALA A 8 9.82 8.39 -28.54
C ALA A 8 9.71 7.54 -27.26
N THR A 9 9.31 8.11 -26.13
CA THR A 9 7.93 8.23 -25.61
C THR A 9 7.20 6.90 -25.41
N SER A 10 6.93 6.58 -24.14
CA SER A 10 5.65 6.01 -23.74
C SER A 10 5.28 6.57 -22.37
N GLU A 11 4.62 7.72 -22.39
CA GLU A 11 3.90 8.30 -21.27
C GLU A 11 2.65 7.47 -20.95
N ALA A 12 2.42 7.16 -19.68
CA ALA A 12 1.09 6.88 -19.15
C ALA A 12 0.98 7.33 -17.67
N ALA A 13 0.42 8.54 -17.52
CA ALA A 13 -0.26 9.13 -16.36
C ALA A 13 0.57 9.68 -15.16
N ALA A 14 0.36 10.97 -14.89
CA ALA A 14 0.84 11.80 -13.76
C ALA A 14 -0.37 12.15 -12.83
N PRO A 15 -0.23 12.66 -11.57
CA PRO A 15 0.84 13.56 -11.11
C PRO A 15 1.40 13.38 -9.65
N GLU A 16 2.53 14.04 -9.37
CA GLU A 16 3.14 14.37 -8.05
C GLU A 16 3.98 13.34 -7.23
N ALA A 17 4.59 12.30 -7.82
CA ALA A 17 5.50 11.42 -7.07
C ALA A 17 6.92 12.00 -6.94
N SER A 18 7.19 12.81 -5.90
CA SER A 18 8.56 13.22 -5.54
C SER A 18 9.05 12.72 -4.18
N ASP A 19 8.15 12.27 -3.29
CA ASP A 19 8.53 11.58 -2.05
C ASP A 19 7.88 10.18 -1.97
N PRO A 20 8.67 9.09 -1.99
CA PRO A 20 8.16 7.73 -1.81
C PRO A 20 7.54 7.47 -0.43
N ARG A 21 7.64 8.43 0.50
CA ARG A 21 7.11 8.37 1.87
C ARG A 21 5.86 9.22 2.08
N ALA A 22 5.36 9.89 1.06
CA ALA A 22 4.10 10.64 1.13
C ALA A 22 2.91 9.69 1.27
N LEU A 23 1.85 10.11 1.98
CA LEU A 23 0.63 9.32 2.12
C LEU A 23 -0.23 9.42 0.85
N THR A 24 0.08 8.57 -0.13
CA THR A 24 -0.69 8.41 -1.36
C THR A 24 -1.15 6.97 -1.52
N LEU A 25 -2.26 6.78 -2.24
CA LEU A 25 -2.76 5.43 -2.54
C LEU A 25 -1.67 4.56 -3.18
N GLU A 26 -0.93 5.10 -4.13
CA GLU A 26 0.15 4.39 -4.82
C GLU A 26 1.27 3.95 -3.87
N ASN A 27 1.71 4.82 -2.96
CA ASN A 27 2.77 4.48 -2.00
C ASN A 27 2.29 3.43 -0.98
N VAL A 28 1.04 3.53 -0.53
CA VAL A 28 0.42 2.54 0.35
C VAL A 28 0.32 1.19 -0.35
N GLU A 29 -0.23 1.16 -1.57
CA GLU A 29 -0.34 -0.06 -2.38
C GLU A 29 1.01 -0.71 -2.61
N ARG A 30 2.03 0.07 -2.99
CA ARG A 30 3.40 -0.42 -3.19
C ARG A 30 3.97 -1.06 -1.92
N THR A 31 3.72 -0.45 -0.77
CA THR A 31 4.17 -0.99 0.53
C THR A 31 3.43 -2.29 0.87
N LEU A 32 2.13 -2.36 0.59
CA LEU A 32 1.33 -3.57 0.81
C LEU A 32 1.68 -4.68 -0.17
N ASP A 33 2.08 -4.36 -1.41
CA ASP A 33 2.54 -5.34 -2.41
C ASP A 33 3.76 -6.14 -1.93
N GLU A 34 4.63 -5.53 -1.12
CA GLU A 34 5.73 -6.26 -0.47
C GLU A 34 5.23 -7.29 0.56
N LEU A 35 4.09 -7.04 1.19
CA LEU A 35 3.48 -7.92 2.19
C LEU A 35 2.61 -9.01 1.58
N ARG A 36 1.98 -8.75 0.42
CA ARG A 36 1.05 -9.67 -0.23
C ARG A 36 1.60 -11.09 -0.42
N PRO A 37 2.85 -11.33 -0.86
CA PRO A 37 3.39 -12.68 -0.99
C PRO A 37 3.35 -13.47 0.33
N TYR A 38 3.65 -12.82 1.45
CA TYR A 38 3.62 -13.43 2.78
C TYR A 38 2.18 -13.68 3.25
N LEU A 39 1.30 -12.69 3.07
CA LEU A 39 -0.12 -12.83 3.40
C LEU A 39 -0.80 -13.94 2.60
N MET A 40 -0.48 -14.05 1.31
CA MET A 40 -1.01 -15.09 0.42
C MET A 40 -0.47 -16.47 0.76
N ALA A 41 0.80 -16.58 1.18
CA ALA A 41 1.35 -17.84 1.69
C ALA A 41 0.60 -18.34 2.93
N ASP A 42 0.14 -17.41 3.77
CA ASP A 42 -0.71 -17.69 4.94
C ASP A 42 -2.21 -17.81 4.59
N GLY A 43 -2.57 -17.77 3.31
CA GLY A 43 -3.94 -17.95 2.83
C GLY A 43 -4.84 -16.71 2.96
N GLY A 44 -4.28 -15.51 3.08
CA GLY A 44 -5.02 -14.26 3.09
C GLY A 44 -4.51 -13.20 2.11
N ASN A 45 -5.06 -12.00 2.22
CA ASN A 45 -4.67 -10.85 1.41
C ASN A 45 -5.08 -9.54 2.09
N VAL A 46 -4.65 -8.41 1.54
CA VAL A 46 -5.00 -7.06 1.98
C VAL A 46 -5.34 -6.15 0.79
N GLU A 47 -6.41 -5.40 0.95
CA GLU A 47 -6.91 -4.40 0.00
C GLU A 47 -7.04 -3.05 0.71
N VAL A 48 -6.62 -1.97 0.05
CA VAL A 48 -6.88 -0.61 0.53
C VAL A 48 -8.29 -0.21 0.12
N VAL A 49 -9.09 0.22 1.09
CA VAL A 49 -10.46 0.69 0.84
C VAL A 49 -10.49 2.20 0.67
N GLU A 50 -9.80 2.91 1.57
CA GLU A 50 -9.85 4.37 1.63
C GLU A 50 -8.64 4.91 2.42
N ILE A 51 -8.22 6.13 2.09
CA ILE A 51 -7.31 6.92 2.91
C ILE A 51 -8.07 8.16 3.37
N ASP A 52 -8.20 8.31 4.68
CA ASP A 52 -8.96 9.36 5.34
C ASP A 52 -8.03 10.16 6.27
N GLY A 53 -7.46 11.25 5.71
CA GLY A 53 -6.39 11.99 6.38
C GLY A 53 -5.21 11.07 6.69
N PRO A 54 -4.80 10.91 7.97
CA PRO A 54 -3.71 10.02 8.35
C PRO A 54 -4.15 8.57 8.62
N ILE A 55 -5.43 8.23 8.36
CA ILE A 55 -5.99 6.90 8.63
C ILE A 55 -6.09 6.11 7.32
N VAL A 56 -5.52 4.91 7.29
CA VAL A 56 -5.64 3.99 6.15
C VAL A 56 -6.66 2.90 6.48
N LYS A 57 -7.76 2.84 5.73
CA LYS A 57 -8.77 1.79 5.87
C LYS A 57 -8.43 0.63 4.95
N VAL A 58 -8.31 -0.57 5.50
CA VAL A 58 -7.98 -1.78 4.75
C VAL A 58 -9.02 -2.86 4.96
N ARG A 59 -9.22 -3.70 3.95
CA ARG A 59 -9.99 -4.93 4.06
C ARG A 59 -9.02 -6.10 4.05
N LEU A 60 -9.04 -6.90 5.12
CA LEU A 60 -8.31 -8.15 5.20
C LEU A 60 -9.16 -9.26 4.58
N GLN A 61 -8.58 -10.02 3.65
CA GLN A 61 -9.26 -11.09 2.93
C GLN A 61 -8.68 -12.46 3.30
N GLY A 62 -9.43 -13.53 3.02
CA GLY A 62 -9.03 -14.92 3.23
C GLY A 62 -8.92 -15.32 4.70
N ALA A 63 -7.99 -16.23 5.01
CA ALA A 63 -7.78 -16.76 6.36
C ALA A 63 -7.55 -15.64 7.40
N CYS A 64 -6.85 -14.57 6.98
CA CYS A 64 -6.53 -13.39 7.79
C CYS A 64 -7.76 -12.60 8.29
N GLY A 65 -8.89 -12.67 7.60
CA GLY A 65 -10.14 -12.00 7.99
C GLY A 65 -11.07 -12.84 8.88
N SER A 66 -10.75 -14.13 9.08
CA SER A 66 -11.69 -15.10 9.68
C SER A 66 -11.44 -15.44 11.15
N CYS A 67 -10.27 -15.05 11.69
CA CYS A 67 -9.86 -15.35 13.07
C CYS A 67 -9.53 -14.05 13.83
N PRO A 68 -10.34 -13.63 14.83
CA PRO A 68 -10.18 -12.34 15.50
C PRO A 68 -8.79 -12.08 16.10
N SER A 69 -8.10 -13.13 16.58
CA SER A 69 -6.76 -13.01 17.15
C SER A 69 -5.69 -12.76 16.08
N SER A 70 -5.73 -13.49 14.97
CA SER A 70 -4.81 -13.31 13.83
C SER A 70 -5.03 -11.98 13.12
N THR A 71 -6.28 -11.54 13.08
CA THR A 71 -6.68 -10.26 12.51
C THR A 71 -6.00 -9.08 13.22
N MET A 72 -5.97 -9.08 14.57
CA MET A 72 -5.33 -8.03 15.35
C MET A 72 -3.82 -7.97 15.14
N THR A 73 -3.12 -9.12 15.14
CA THR A 73 -1.67 -9.17 14.94
C THR A 73 -1.27 -8.77 13.53
N LEU A 74 -2.02 -9.20 12.51
CA LEU A 74 -1.78 -8.80 11.12
C LEU A 74 -2.02 -7.32 10.89
N LYS A 75 -3.10 -6.77 11.45
CA LYS A 75 -3.37 -5.33 11.43
C LYS A 75 -2.17 -4.55 11.98
N MET A 76 -1.67 -4.93 13.16
CA MET A 76 -0.51 -4.26 13.78
C MET A 76 0.76 -4.40 12.92
N GLY A 77 0.99 -5.54 12.28
CA GLY A 77 2.13 -5.75 11.38
C GLY A 77 2.07 -4.84 10.14
N ILE A 78 0.89 -4.77 9.51
CA ILE A 78 0.63 -3.89 8.36
C ILE A 78 0.81 -2.43 8.76
N GLU A 79 0.21 -2.03 9.88
CA GLU A 79 0.30 -0.67 10.40
C GLU A 79 1.75 -0.25 10.67
N ARG A 80 2.53 -1.13 11.29
CA ARG A 80 3.95 -0.87 11.52
C ARG A 80 4.71 -0.67 10.22
N LYS A 81 4.53 -1.58 9.24
CA LYS A 81 5.21 -1.50 7.95
C LYS A 81 4.82 -0.22 7.19
N LEU A 82 3.55 0.15 7.22
CA LEU A 82 3.06 1.40 6.61
C LEU A 82 3.66 2.62 7.30
N ARG A 83 3.72 2.67 8.63
CA ARG A 83 4.37 3.78 9.36
C ARG A 83 5.87 3.89 9.09
N GLU A 84 6.56 2.75 8.92
CA GLU A 84 7.99 2.72 8.58
C GLU A 84 8.26 3.28 7.17
N ALA A 85 7.39 2.98 6.21
CA ALA A 85 7.50 3.47 4.83
C ALA A 85 6.93 4.89 4.66
N ILE A 86 5.83 5.20 5.34
CA ILE A 86 5.00 6.40 5.20
C ILE A 86 4.71 6.94 6.61
N PRO A 87 5.56 7.84 7.14
CA PRO A 87 5.47 8.31 8.53
C PRO A 87 4.21 9.15 8.82
N GLU A 88 3.50 9.60 7.78
CA GLU A 88 2.22 10.30 7.90
C GLU A 88 1.06 9.39 8.35
N VAL A 89 1.19 8.06 8.18
CA VAL A 89 0.18 7.11 8.64
C VAL A 89 0.11 7.13 10.17
N SER A 90 -1.03 7.50 10.71
CA SER A 90 -1.27 7.56 12.17
C SER A 90 -2.08 6.37 12.68
N GLU A 91 -2.90 5.74 11.84
CA GLU A 91 -3.69 4.58 12.20
C GLU A 91 -4.03 3.75 10.96
N VAL A 92 -4.10 2.43 11.13
CA VAL A 92 -4.77 1.55 10.15
C VAL A 92 -6.07 1.08 10.76
N VAL A 93 -7.15 1.10 10.00
CA VAL A 93 -8.46 0.57 10.45
C VAL A 93 -8.83 -0.57 9.52
N GLN A 94 -9.19 -1.71 10.11
CA GLN A 94 -9.78 -2.78 9.34
C GLN A 94 -11.28 -2.54 9.17
N VAL A 95 -11.75 -2.60 7.93
CA VAL A 95 -13.16 -2.67 7.59
C VAL A 95 -13.54 -4.08 7.17
N LEU A 96 -14.77 -4.50 7.47
CA LEU A 96 -15.33 -5.78 7.04
C LEU A 96 -16.00 -5.61 5.66
#